data_AF-A6IMT3-F1
#
_entry.id   AF-A6IMT3-F1
#
_cell.length_a   1.000
_cell.length_b   1.000
_cell.length_c   1.000
_cell.angle_alpha   90.00
_cell.angle_beta   90.00
_cell.angle_gamma   90.00
#
_symmetry.space_group_name_H-M   'P 1'
#
loop_
_entity.id
_entity.type
_entity.pdbx_description
1 polymer ?
#
loop_
_entity_poly.entity_id
_entity_poly.type
_entity_poly.pdbx_seq_one_letter_code
_entity_poly.pdbx_strand_id
1 'polypeptide(L)'
;MEAARPAGTFVVVGGGIAGVTCAEQLAINFPAEDILLVTASPVIKAVTNFKQVSKVLEEFDVEEQPSTMLENRFPNIKVIESGVKQLKSDKHCIFTEDGREYVYKKLCLCAGAKPKLICEGNPYVLGIRDTDSAQEFQKQLTKARRIMIVGNGGIALELAYEVEGCEVIWAIKDKAIGNTFFDAGAAEFLTSRLLSEKSEAKLAHKRTIYTVEGKSKKGNQYQI
;
A
#
# COMPACT_ATOMS: atom_id res chain seq x y z
N MET A 1 -39.40 23.56 20.32
CA MET A 1 -38.23 23.91 19.48
C MET A 1 -37.26 22.75 19.56
N GLU A 2 -37.26 21.92 18.55
CA GLU A 2 -36.36 20.76 18.44
C GLU A 2 -35.01 21.28 17.94
N ALA A 3 -33.94 21.02 18.68
CA ALA A 3 -32.59 21.43 18.29
C ALA A 3 -32.24 20.80 16.93
N ALA A 4 -31.78 21.63 15.99
CA ALA A 4 -31.37 21.17 14.67
C ALA A 4 -30.29 20.08 14.83
N ARG A 5 -30.64 18.84 14.43
CA ARG A 5 -29.64 17.78 14.27
C ARG A 5 -28.71 18.21 13.13
N PRO A 6 -27.38 18.21 13.31
CA PRO A 6 -26.49 18.54 12.22
C PRO A 6 -26.77 17.61 11.04
N ALA A 7 -26.82 18.19 9.84
CA ALA A 7 -27.00 17.45 8.61
C ALA A 7 -25.83 16.46 8.43
N GLY A 8 -26.14 15.17 8.54
CA GLY A 8 -25.54 14.10 7.75
C GLY A 8 -24.05 13.74 7.89
N THR A 9 -23.48 13.66 9.10
CA THR A 9 -22.07 13.27 9.30
C THR A 9 -21.66 11.95 8.63
N PHE A 10 -20.63 12.01 7.77
CA PHE A 10 -19.89 10.84 7.28
C PHE A 10 -18.84 10.44 8.32
N VAL A 11 -18.73 9.14 8.61
CA VAL A 11 -17.68 8.62 9.50
C VAL A 11 -16.78 7.67 8.73
N VAL A 12 -15.48 7.91 8.77
CA VAL A 12 -14.45 7.07 8.18
C VAL A 12 -13.60 6.48 9.31
N VAL A 13 -13.42 5.17 9.33
CA VAL A 13 -12.67 4.46 10.37
C VAL A 13 -11.37 3.92 9.79
N GLY A 14 -10.24 4.46 10.24
CA GLY A 14 -8.88 4.04 9.88
C GLY A 14 -8.09 5.15 9.20
N GLY A 15 -6.97 5.58 9.79
CA GLY A 15 -6.06 6.61 9.25
C GLY A 15 -5.03 6.10 8.23
N GLY A 16 -5.25 4.91 7.65
CA GLY A 16 -4.41 4.41 6.55
C GLY A 16 -4.78 5.03 5.21
N ILE A 17 -4.03 4.68 4.15
CA ILE A 17 -4.20 5.23 2.79
C ILE A 17 -5.67 5.25 2.36
N ALA A 18 -6.37 4.11 2.50
CA ALA A 18 -7.77 3.99 2.10
C ALA A 18 -8.70 4.96 2.83
N GLY A 19 -8.52 5.15 4.14
CA GLY A 19 -9.38 6.03 4.93
C GLY A 19 -9.06 7.50 4.74
N VAL A 20 -7.78 7.84 4.62
CA VAL A 20 -7.34 9.21 4.30
C VAL A 20 -7.88 9.64 2.94
N THR A 21 -7.63 8.84 1.89
CA THR A 21 -8.15 9.14 0.55
C THR A 21 -9.68 9.15 0.53
N CYS A 22 -10.35 8.27 1.28
CA CYS A 22 -11.81 8.30 1.40
C CYS A 22 -12.31 9.62 2.01
N ALA A 23 -11.70 10.09 3.10
CA ALA A 23 -12.06 11.35 3.74
C ALA A 23 -11.81 12.55 2.82
N GLU A 24 -10.67 12.59 2.12
CA GLU A 24 -10.36 13.63 1.13
C GLU A 24 -11.39 13.67 0.00
N GLN A 25 -11.72 12.51 -0.57
CA GLN A 25 -12.71 12.43 -1.66
C GLN A 25 -14.11 12.82 -1.19
N LEU A 26 -14.50 12.43 0.03
CA LEU A 26 -15.76 12.88 0.61
C LEU A 26 -15.78 14.40 0.78
N ALA A 27 -14.68 15.00 1.25
CA ALA A 27 -14.62 16.44 1.47
C ALA A 27 -14.71 17.24 0.16
N ILE A 28 -14.07 16.74 -0.91
CA ILE A 28 -14.13 17.35 -2.24
C ILE A 28 -15.53 17.24 -2.85
N ASN A 29 -16.17 16.07 -2.78
CA ASN A 29 -17.45 15.82 -3.43
C ASN A 29 -18.66 16.34 -2.62
N PHE A 30 -18.51 16.46 -1.30
CA PHE A 30 -19.56 16.88 -0.37
C PHE A 30 -19.06 17.98 0.59
N PRO A 31 -18.70 19.17 0.07
CA PRO A 31 -18.08 20.24 0.88
C PRO A 31 -18.98 20.81 1.98
N ALA A 32 -20.29 20.56 1.93
CA ALA A 32 -21.27 21.00 2.92
C ALA A 32 -21.55 19.96 4.01
N GLU A 33 -21.03 18.74 3.89
CA GLU A 33 -21.25 17.67 4.87
C GLU A 33 -20.02 17.52 5.77
N ASP A 34 -20.25 17.29 7.06
CA ASP A 34 -19.19 17.05 8.03
C ASP A 34 -18.62 15.63 7.90
N ILE A 35 -17.30 15.50 7.98
CA ILE A 35 -16.59 14.24 7.87
C ILE A 35 -15.76 14.01 9.13
N LEU A 36 -15.97 12.87 9.76
CA LEU A 36 -15.21 12.44 10.92
C LEU A 36 -14.27 11.29 10.53
N LEU A 37 -12.97 11.54 10.56
CA LEU A 37 -11.97 10.49 10.42
C LEU A 37 -11.53 10.01 11.80
N VAL A 38 -11.80 8.75 12.13
CA VAL A 38 -11.42 8.13 13.39
C VAL A 38 -10.21 7.23 13.15
N THR A 39 -9.11 7.49 13.85
CA THR A 39 -7.83 6.76 13.70
C THR A 39 -7.27 6.36 15.06
N ALA A 40 -6.70 5.16 15.14
CA ALA A 40 -6.04 4.66 16.35
C ALA A 40 -4.58 5.14 16.50
N SER A 41 -4.08 5.93 15.55
CA SER A 41 -2.69 6.42 15.49
C SER A 41 -2.65 7.94 15.48
N PRO A 42 -1.64 8.59 16.11
CA PRO A 42 -1.43 10.04 16.05
C PRO A 42 -1.06 10.54 14.66
N VAL A 43 -0.62 9.63 13.78
CA VAL A 43 -0.28 9.93 12.39
C VAL A 43 -1.27 9.28 11.43
N ILE A 44 -1.41 9.89 10.26
CA ILE A 44 -2.17 9.37 9.13
C ILE A 44 -1.24 9.04 7.97
N LYS A 45 -1.64 8.11 7.10
CA LYS A 45 -0.90 7.74 5.90
C LYS A 45 -1.46 8.49 4.70
N ALA A 46 -0.78 9.55 4.30
CA ALA A 46 -1.18 10.42 3.20
C ALA A 46 -0.50 10.02 1.89
N VAL A 47 -1.22 10.19 0.79
CA VAL A 47 -0.68 10.03 -0.56
C VAL A 47 -0.08 11.36 -1.00
N THR A 48 1.20 11.36 -1.37
CA THR A 48 1.93 12.54 -1.86
C THR A 48 2.45 12.27 -3.27
N ASN A 49 2.85 13.33 -3.98
CA ASN A 49 3.47 13.26 -5.31
C ASN A 49 2.70 12.45 -6.36
N PHE A 50 1.37 12.43 -6.29
CA PHE A 50 0.52 11.68 -7.21
C PHE A 50 0.70 12.12 -8.66
N LYS A 51 0.95 11.15 -9.55
CA LYS A 51 1.11 11.34 -10.98
C LYS A 51 0.33 10.27 -11.75
N GLN A 52 -0.54 10.71 -12.65
CA GLN A 52 -1.19 9.84 -13.64
C GLN A 52 -0.21 9.64 -14.82
N VAL A 53 0.54 8.53 -14.82
CA VAL A 53 1.50 8.23 -15.88
C VAL A 53 0.80 7.74 -17.15
N SER A 54 -0.27 6.95 -17.00
CA SER A 54 -1.12 6.50 -18.11
C SER A 54 -2.56 6.31 -17.65
N LYS A 55 -3.45 5.88 -18.56
CA LYS A 55 -4.84 5.53 -18.22
C LYS A 55 -4.96 4.46 -17.14
N VAL A 56 -3.94 3.63 -16.94
CA VAL A 56 -3.94 2.48 -16.02
C VAL A 56 -2.74 2.46 -15.09
N LEU A 57 -1.90 3.50 -15.12
CA LEU A 57 -0.68 3.57 -14.32
C LEU A 57 -0.65 4.89 -13.55
N GLU A 58 -0.54 4.75 -12.24
CA GLU A 58 -0.44 5.84 -11.27
C GLU A 58 0.83 5.62 -10.45
N GLU A 59 1.51 6.72 -10.15
CA GLU A 59 2.69 6.75 -9.31
C GLU A 59 2.44 7.74 -8.17
N PHE A 60 2.76 7.34 -6.94
CA PHE A 60 2.61 8.18 -5.77
C PHE A 60 3.49 7.67 -4.63
N ASP A 61 3.77 8.57 -3.69
CA ASP A 61 4.45 8.25 -2.45
C ASP A 61 3.44 8.12 -1.31
N VAL A 62 3.80 7.35 -0.28
CA VAL A 62 3.02 7.21 0.95
C VAL A 62 3.87 7.73 2.10
N GLU A 63 3.37 8.77 2.76
CA GLU A 63 4.06 9.42 3.86
C GLU A 63 3.21 9.42 5.13
N GLU A 64 3.87 9.35 6.28
CA GLU A 64 3.23 9.59 7.56
C GLU A 64 3.19 11.08 7.85
N GLN A 65 1.99 11.60 8.05
CA GLN A 65 1.74 13.02 8.26
C GLN A 65 0.94 13.21 9.56
N PRO A 66 1.10 14.36 10.26
CA PRO A 66 0.25 14.69 11.39
C PRO A 66 -1.23 14.72 10.99
N SER A 67 -2.11 14.29 11.89
CA SER A 67 -3.57 14.33 11.69
C SER A 67 -4.10 15.73 11.32
N THR A 68 -3.46 16.79 11.84
CA THR A 68 -3.78 18.20 11.56
C THR A 68 -3.63 18.57 10.09
N MET A 69 -2.86 17.82 9.30
CA MET A 69 -2.70 18.07 7.85
C MET A 69 -4.06 18.09 7.13
N LEU A 70 -4.93 17.12 7.43
CA LEU A 70 -6.25 17.03 6.80
C LEU A 70 -7.17 18.16 7.24
N GLU A 71 -7.19 18.47 8.53
CA GLU A 71 -8.05 19.54 9.07
C GLU A 71 -7.64 20.92 8.53
N ASN A 72 -6.33 21.15 8.32
CA ASN A 72 -5.82 22.37 7.72
C ASN A 72 -6.18 22.49 6.22
N ARG A 73 -6.25 21.36 5.51
CA ARG A 73 -6.54 21.33 4.07
C ARG A 73 -8.03 21.34 3.77
N PHE A 74 -8.85 20.74 4.64
CA PHE A 74 -10.29 20.59 4.47
C PHE A 74 -11.03 21.04 5.72
N PRO A 75 -11.77 22.17 5.68
CA PRO A 75 -12.42 22.72 6.87
C PRO A 75 -13.59 21.87 7.39
N ASN A 76 -14.10 20.93 6.57
CA ASN A 76 -15.18 20.01 6.93
C ASN A 76 -14.70 18.62 7.36
N ILE A 77 -13.38 18.42 7.49
CA ILE A 77 -12.82 17.20 8.08
C ILE A 77 -12.44 17.48 9.53
N LYS A 78 -12.83 16.57 10.42
CA LYS A 78 -12.33 16.50 11.79
C LYS A 78 -11.70 15.14 12.05
N VAL A 79 -10.53 15.11 12.66
CA VAL A 79 -9.81 13.88 12.99
C VAL A 79 -9.96 13.57 14.48
N ILE A 80 -10.32 12.33 14.79
CA ILE A 80 -10.41 11.80 16.16
C ILE A 80 -9.33 10.75 16.34
N GLU A 81 -8.42 11.01 17.26
CA GLU A 81 -7.40 10.04 17.68
C GLU A 81 -8.00 9.11 18.75
N SER A 82 -8.62 8.02 18.31
CA SER A 82 -9.07 6.92 19.16
C SER A 82 -9.34 5.67 18.32
N GLY A 83 -9.07 4.48 18.87
CA GLY A 83 -9.49 3.23 18.26
C GLY A 83 -11.02 3.07 18.28
N VAL A 84 -11.59 2.42 17.27
CA VAL A 84 -13.01 2.03 17.29
C VAL A 84 -13.15 0.63 17.86
N LYS A 85 -13.87 0.52 18.98
CA LYS A 85 -14.06 -0.73 19.73
C LYS A 85 -15.32 -1.48 19.31
N GLN A 86 -16.39 -0.77 18.98
CA GLN A 86 -17.68 -1.38 18.68
C GLN A 86 -18.46 -0.60 17.62
N LEU A 87 -19.13 -1.34 16.73
CA LEU A 87 -20.13 -0.83 15.79
C LEU A 87 -21.52 -1.32 16.21
N LYS A 88 -22.48 -0.41 16.39
CA LYS A 88 -23.91 -0.70 16.55
C LYS A 88 -24.65 -0.22 15.31
N SER A 89 -24.74 -1.09 14.31
CA SER A 89 -25.29 -0.74 12.99
C SER A 89 -26.79 -0.44 13.03
N ASP A 90 -27.54 -1.09 13.92
CA ASP A 90 -28.95 -0.85 14.19
C ASP A 90 -29.21 0.59 14.68
N LYS A 91 -28.27 1.14 15.46
CA LYS A 91 -28.33 2.51 16.00
C LYS A 91 -27.54 3.52 15.18
N HIS A 92 -26.90 3.07 14.10
CA HIS A 92 -26.01 3.89 13.28
C HIS A 92 -24.95 4.63 14.10
N CYS A 93 -24.29 3.93 15.03
CA CYS A 93 -23.24 4.52 15.85
C CYS A 93 -22.03 3.62 16.07
N ILE A 94 -20.88 4.25 16.31
CA ILE A 94 -19.63 3.59 16.73
C ILE A 94 -19.25 4.06 18.13
N PHE A 95 -18.57 3.17 18.86
CA PHE A 95 -17.98 3.46 20.17
C PHE A 95 -16.46 3.37 20.07
N THR A 96 -15.80 4.42 20.53
CA THR A 96 -14.34 4.49 20.58
C THR A 96 -13.79 3.93 21.89
N GLU A 97 -12.49 3.67 21.92
CA GLU A 97 -11.80 3.13 23.10
C GLU A 97 -11.84 4.08 24.30
N ASP A 98 -11.90 5.39 24.05
CA ASP A 98 -12.08 6.42 25.09
C ASP A 98 -13.54 6.53 25.61
N GLY A 99 -14.43 5.65 25.16
CA GLY A 99 -15.82 5.57 25.60
C GLY A 99 -16.77 6.56 24.93
N ARG A 100 -16.31 7.34 23.95
CA ARG A 100 -17.18 8.26 23.20
C ARG A 100 -18.03 7.53 22.16
N GLU A 101 -19.17 8.13 21.86
CA GLU A 101 -20.13 7.65 20.86
C GLU A 101 -20.18 8.63 19.68
N TYR A 102 -20.12 8.08 18.47
CA TYR A 102 -20.26 8.85 17.24
C TYR A 102 -21.37 8.25 16.37
N VAL A 103 -22.37 9.07 16.07
CA VAL A 103 -23.50 8.71 15.19
C VAL A 103 -23.15 9.06 13.74
N TYR A 104 -23.55 8.22 12.80
CA TYR A 104 -23.24 8.40 11.38
C TYR A 104 -24.47 8.29 10.49
N LYS A 105 -24.47 9.04 9.38
CA LYS A 105 -25.39 8.82 8.25
C LYS A 105 -24.85 7.72 7.34
N LYS A 106 -23.55 7.74 7.09
CA LYS A 106 -22.82 6.74 6.31
C LYS A 106 -21.49 6.44 7.01
N LEU A 107 -21.10 5.18 6.98
CA LEU A 107 -19.89 4.67 7.60
C LEU A 107 -18.98 4.04 6.54
N CYS A 108 -17.72 4.45 6.52
CA CYS A 108 -16.66 3.88 5.71
C CYS A 108 -15.69 3.13 6.63
N LEU A 109 -15.62 1.80 6.49
CA LEU A 109 -14.70 0.98 7.26
C LEU A 109 -13.40 0.78 6.46
N CYS A 110 -12.36 1.49 6.87
CA CYS A 110 -11.03 1.51 6.25
C CYS A 110 -9.96 0.96 7.21
N ALA A 111 -10.31 -0.02 8.05
CA ALA A 111 -9.47 -0.55 9.12
C ALA A 111 -8.25 -1.37 8.64
N GLY A 112 -8.10 -1.59 7.34
CA GLY A 112 -6.99 -2.36 6.77
C GLY A 112 -7.01 -3.82 7.21
N ALA A 113 -5.83 -4.39 7.43
CA ALA A 113 -5.64 -5.78 7.81
C ALA A 113 -4.40 -5.94 8.70
N LYS A 114 -4.41 -6.98 9.54
CA LYS A 114 -3.29 -7.38 10.40
C LYS A 114 -2.69 -8.70 9.90
N PRO A 115 -1.35 -8.88 9.92
CA PRO A 115 -0.74 -10.17 9.61
C PRO A 115 -1.27 -11.29 10.49
N LYS A 116 -1.58 -12.44 9.87
CA LYS A 116 -1.87 -13.67 10.59
C LYS A 116 -0.55 -14.35 10.96
N LEU A 117 -0.10 -14.16 12.19
CA LEU A 117 1.14 -14.77 12.67
C LEU A 117 0.99 -16.28 12.85
N ILE A 118 2.05 -17.02 12.56
CA ILE A 118 2.11 -18.47 12.79
C ILE A 118 2.26 -18.82 14.28
N CYS A 119 2.80 -17.90 15.07
CA CYS A 119 2.98 -18.02 16.51
C CYS A 119 2.94 -16.63 17.14
N GLU A 120 1.85 -16.30 17.81
CA GLU A 120 1.71 -15.02 18.51
C GLU A 120 2.61 -14.97 19.77
N GLY A 121 3.15 -13.79 20.08
CA GLY A 121 3.99 -13.57 21.27
C GLY A 121 5.42 -14.09 21.17
N ASN A 122 5.80 -14.76 20.08
CA ASN A 122 7.19 -15.17 19.86
C ASN A 122 8.01 -13.99 19.29
N PRO A 123 9.09 -13.55 19.98
CA PRO A 123 9.88 -12.39 19.55
C PRO A 123 10.63 -12.59 18.23
N TYR A 124 10.76 -13.84 17.75
CA TYR A 124 11.40 -14.17 16.47
C TYR A 124 10.41 -14.30 15.31
N VAL A 125 9.10 -14.22 15.57
CA VAL A 125 8.06 -14.30 14.54
C VAL A 125 7.52 -12.91 14.26
N LEU A 126 7.93 -12.34 13.12
CA LEU A 126 7.52 -11.02 12.68
C LEU A 126 6.49 -11.13 11.57
N GLY A 127 5.47 -10.28 11.62
CA GLY A 127 4.57 -10.04 10.51
C GLY A 127 4.92 -8.72 9.85
N ILE A 128 5.12 -8.72 8.52
CA ILE A 128 5.44 -7.51 7.76
C ILE A 128 4.16 -7.00 7.10
N ARG A 129 3.83 -5.72 7.34
CA ARG A 129 2.61 -5.07 6.84
C ARG A 129 2.78 -3.61 6.48
N ASP A 130 3.59 -2.90 7.25
CA ASP A 130 3.73 -1.45 7.24
C ASP A 130 5.19 -1.05 7.48
N THR A 131 5.43 0.26 7.45
CA THR A 131 6.76 0.86 7.64
C THR A 131 7.40 0.43 8.96
N ASP A 132 6.65 0.40 10.06
CA ASP A 132 7.18 0.04 11.38
C ASP A 132 7.62 -1.42 11.44
N SER A 133 6.77 -2.34 10.95
CA SER A 133 7.12 -3.76 10.88
C SER A 133 8.28 -4.05 9.92
N ALA A 134 8.42 -3.28 8.84
CA ALA A 134 9.57 -3.36 7.95
C ALA A 134 10.86 -2.88 8.63
N GLN A 135 10.82 -1.77 9.38
CA GLN A 135 11.96 -1.27 10.14
C GLN A 135 12.42 -2.25 11.23
N GLU A 136 11.48 -2.84 11.97
CA GLU A 136 11.82 -3.86 12.97
C GLU A 136 12.41 -5.12 12.31
N PHE A 137 11.87 -5.55 11.16
CA PHE A 137 12.46 -6.64 10.38
C PHE A 137 13.90 -6.32 9.95
N GLN A 138 14.16 -5.13 9.39
CA GLN A 138 15.51 -4.70 8.99
C GLN A 138 16.49 -4.73 10.17
N LYS A 139 16.08 -4.21 11.33
CA LYS A 139 16.89 -4.22 12.55
C LYS A 139 17.26 -5.63 12.99
N GLN A 140 16.33 -6.57 12.95
CA GLN A 140 16.59 -7.98 13.30
C GLN A 140 17.49 -8.65 12.25
N LEU A 141 17.28 -8.33 10.97
CA LEU A 141 18.04 -8.87 9.85
C LEU A 141 19.54 -8.55 9.96
N THR A 142 19.93 -7.36 10.43
CA THR A 142 21.35 -6.99 10.62
C THR A 142 22.15 -7.95 11.51
N LYS A 143 21.48 -8.70 12.39
CA LYS A 143 22.10 -9.64 13.33
C LYS A 143 21.84 -11.11 12.94
N ALA A 144 20.98 -11.34 11.95
CA ALA A 144 20.55 -12.67 11.58
C ALA A 144 21.63 -13.36 10.74
N ARG A 145 21.98 -14.59 11.12
CA ARG A 145 22.78 -15.48 10.26
C ARG A 145 21.91 -16.32 9.32
N ARG A 146 20.66 -16.54 9.73
CA ARG A 146 19.67 -17.33 9.02
C ARG A 146 18.28 -16.81 9.34
N ILE A 147 17.42 -16.75 8.34
CA ILE A 147 15.99 -16.42 8.49
C ILE A 147 15.13 -17.49 7.84
N MET A 148 13.86 -17.52 8.24
CA MET A 148 12.83 -18.33 7.59
C MET A 148 11.69 -17.44 7.12
N ILE A 149 11.42 -17.47 5.82
CA ILE A 149 10.25 -16.82 5.22
C ILE A 149 9.13 -17.84 5.18
N VAL A 150 7.98 -17.52 5.78
CA VAL A 150 6.82 -18.40 5.80
C VAL A 150 5.66 -17.74 5.05
N GLY A 151 5.27 -18.34 3.92
CA GLY A 151 4.21 -17.82 3.05
C GLY A 151 4.66 -17.67 1.60
N ASN A 152 3.69 -17.49 0.70
CA ASN A 152 3.91 -17.56 -0.76
C ASN A 152 3.31 -16.36 -1.52
N GLY A 153 3.10 -15.25 -0.81
CA GLY A 153 2.52 -14.01 -1.36
C GLY A 153 3.59 -13.05 -1.87
N GLY A 154 3.17 -11.86 -2.32
CA GLY A 154 4.05 -10.84 -2.90
C GLY A 154 5.17 -10.42 -1.94
N ILE A 155 4.84 -10.17 -0.66
CA ILE A 155 5.83 -9.85 0.37
C ILE A 155 6.88 -10.98 0.51
N ALA A 156 6.46 -12.25 0.46
CA ALA A 156 7.39 -13.36 0.58
C ALA A 156 8.30 -13.49 -0.66
N LEU A 157 7.74 -13.28 -1.87
CA LEU A 157 8.51 -13.25 -3.12
C LEU A 157 9.56 -12.14 -3.11
N GLU A 158 9.16 -10.93 -2.72
CA GLU A 158 10.06 -9.78 -2.62
C GLU A 158 11.15 -10.02 -1.58
N LEU A 159 10.82 -10.53 -0.39
CA LEU A 159 11.83 -10.83 0.63
C LEU A 159 12.79 -11.95 0.22
N ALA A 160 12.27 -13.01 -0.41
CA ALA A 160 13.09 -14.12 -0.88
C ALA A 160 14.07 -13.66 -1.98
N TYR A 161 13.67 -12.68 -2.78
CA TYR A 161 14.56 -12.05 -3.74
C TYR A 161 15.51 -11.06 -3.07
N GLU A 162 15.03 -10.07 -2.32
CA GLU A 162 15.83 -8.93 -1.85
C GLU A 162 16.75 -9.20 -0.66
N VAL A 163 16.42 -10.16 0.21
CA VAL A 163 17.24 -10.42 1.41
C VAL A 163 18.59 -11.04 1.03
N GLU A 164 19.66 -10.39 1.52
CA GLU A 164 21.04 -10.83 1.33
C GLU A 164 21.81 -10.82 2.67
N GLY A 165 23.02 -11.36 2.68
CA GLY A 165 23.92 -11.34 3.84
C GLY A 165 23.59 -12.36 4.94
N CYS A 166 22.54 -13.17 4.76
CA CYS A 166 22.20 -14.28 5.64
C CYS A 166 21.59 -15.45 4.85
N GLU A 167 21.53 -16.63 5.45
CA GLU A 167 20.88 -17.79 4.84
C GLU A 167 19.35 -17.63 4.87
N VAL A 168 18.70 -17.77 3.72
CA VAL A 168 17.25 -17.65 3.59
C VAL A 168 16.63 -19.03 3.36
N ILE A 169 15.79 -19.47 4.29
CA ILE A 169 14.96 -20.67 4.11
C ILE A 169 13.54 -20.22 3.77
N TRP A 170 13.04 -20.58 2.60
CA TRP A 170 11.69 -20.23 2.19
C TRP A 170 10.74 -21.44 2.32
N ALA A 171 9.84 -21.37 3.30
CA ALA A 171 8.85 -22.38 3.56
C ALA A 171 7.50 -22.02 2.89
N ILE A 172 7.15 -22.77 1.85
CA ILE A 172 5.86 -22.69 1.18
C ILE A 172 5.06 -23.96 1.40
N LYS A 173 3.74 -23.83 1.52
CA LYS A 173 2.81 -24.99 1.60
C LYS A 173 2.38 -25.48 0.21
N ASP A 174 2.59 -24.66 -0.81
CA ASP A 174 2.08 -24.88 -2.16
C ASP A 174 3.13 -25.59 -3.03
N LYS A 175 2.70 -26.13 -4.18
CA LYS A 175 3.59 -26.86 -5.10
C LYS A 175 4.53 -25.98 -5.93
N ALA A 176 4.25 -24.67 -6.00
CA ALA A 176 5.00 -23.70 -6.78
C ALA A 176 4.98 -22.34 -6.08
N ILE A 177 5.95 -21.50 -6.39
CA ILE A 177 6.07 -20.16 -5.83
C ILE A 177 5.06 -19.20 -6.48
N GLY A 178 4.56 -18.23 -5.71
CA GLY A 178 3.76 -17.13 -6.24
C GLY A 178 2.45 -17.53 -6.89
N ASN A 179 1.81 -18.63 -6.48
CA ASN A 179 0.59 -19.17 -7.11
C ASN A 179 -0.60 -18.19 -7.12
N THR A 180 -0.57 -17.14 -6.30
CA THR A 180 -1.56 -16.05 -6.35
C THR A 180 -1.39 -15.17 -7.61
N PHE A 181 -0.21 -15.16 -8.21
CA PHE A 181 0.18 -14.29 -9.32
C PHE A 181 0.54 -15.05 -10.60
N PHE A 182 1.06 -16.28 -10.47
CA PHE A 182 1.63 -17.06 -11.57
C PHE A 182 1.01 -18.45 -11.67
N ASP A 183 1.02 -19.01 -12.88
CA ASP A 183 0.85 -20.44 -13.07
C ASP A 183 2.16 -21.20 -12.76
N ALA A 184 2.10 -22.54 -12.77
CA ALA A 184 3.25 -23.38 -12.45
C ALA A 184 4.42 -23.21 -13.44
N GLY A 185 4.16 -22.91 -14.71
CA GLY A 185 5.21 -22.73 -15.71
C GLY A 185 5.96 -21.42 -15.51
N ALA A 186 5.23 -20.34 -15.25
CA ALA A 186 5.80 -19.05 -14.90
C ALA A 186 6.54 -19.10 -13.55
N ALA A 187 6.00 -19.82 -12.56
CA ALA A 187 6.66 -20.05 -11.28
C ALA A 187 8.00 -20.78 -11.43
N GLU A 188 8.06 -21.84 -12.24
CA GLU A 188 9.30 -22.57 -12.54
C GLU A 188 10.35 -21.66 -13.20
N PHE A 189 9.92 -20.89 -14.19
CA PHE A 189 10.78 -19.91 -14.87
C PHE A 189 11.39 -18.91 -13.88
N LEU A 190 10.60 -18.35 -12.96
CA LEU A 190 11.08 -17.38 -11.97
C LEU A 190 11.93 -18.03 -10.88
N THR A 191 11.63 -19.27 -10.49
CA THR A 191 12.43 -20.03 -9.51
C THR A 191 13.87 -20.17 -9.99
N SER A 192 14.08 -20.45 -11.28
CA SER A 192 15.41 -20.52 -11.88
C SER A 192 16.23 -19.22 -11.73
N ARG A 193 15.55 -18.06 -11.70
CA ARG A 193 16.17 -16.74 -11.55
C ARG A 193 16.47 -16.40 -10.08
N LEU A 194 15.62 -16.85 -9.16
CA LEU A 194 15.86 -16.69 -7.73
C LEU A 194 17.09 -17.48 -7.26
N LEU A 195 17.33 -18.66 -7.86
CA LEU A 195 18.47 -19.51 -7.54
C LEU A 195 19.78 -19.08 -8.23
N SER A 196 19.70 -18.29 -9.30
CA SER A 196 20.89 -17.75 -9.96
C SER A 196 21.48 -16.61 -9.14
N GLU A 197 22.81 -16.45 -9.18
CA GLU A 197 23.46 -15.26 -8.63
C GLU A 197 22.79 -14.00 -9.19
N LYS A 198 22.42 -13.06 -8.31
CA LYS A 198 21.88 -11.78 -8.73
C LYS A 198 22.93 -11.10 -9.60
N SER A 199 22.63 -10.91 -10.89
CA SER A 199 23.49 -10.10 -11.74
C SER A 199 23.46 -8.67 -11.21
N GLU A 200 24.63 -8.05 -11.04
CA GLU A 200 24.70 -6.60 -10.82
C GLU A 200 23.78 -5.91 -11.82
N ALA A 201 22.96 -4.95 -11.33
CA ALA A 201 22.01 -4.22 -12.16
C ALA A 201 22.76 -3.58 -13.34
N LYS A 202 22.73 -4.23 -14.52
CA LYS A 202 23.34 -3.70 -15.73
C LYS A 202 22.59 -2.43 -16.08
N LEU A 203 23.22 -1.28 -15.85
CA LEU A 203 22.79 0.02 -16.34
C LEU A 203 22.31 -0.13 -17.78
N ALA A 204 21.03 0.21 -18.00
CA ALA A 204 20.31 0.01 -19.24
C ALA A 204 21.18 0.35 -20.45
N HIS A 205 21.47 -0.66 -21.28
CA HIS A 205 22.17 -0.45 -22.54
C HIS A 205 21.22 0.31 -23.47
N LYS A 206 21.63 1.52 -23.89
CA LYS A 206 20.87 2.35 -24.83
C LYS A 206 20.52 1.51 -26.06
N ARG A 207 19.23 1.52 -26.41
CA ARG A 207 18.66 0.85 -27.59
C ARG A 207 19.54 1.10 -28.81
N THR A 208 20.09 0.04 -29.39
CA THR A 208 20.87 0.12 -30.63
C THR A 208 19.94 0.55 -31.76
N ILE A 209 20.12 1.77 -32.25
CA ILE A 209 19.45 2.26 -33.45
C ILE A 209 20.37 1.96 -34.63
N TYR A 210 19.90 1.15 -35.57
CA TYR A 210 20.57 0.98 -36.86
C TYR A 210 19.95 1.97 -37.84
N THR A 211 20.75 2.92 -38.31
CA THR A 211 20.39 3.80 -39.43
C THR A 211 20.89 3.14 -40.70
N VAL A 212 19.98 2.81 -41.63
CA VAL A 212 20.36 2.40 -42.98
C VAL A 212 20.66 3.68 -43.77
N GLU A 213 21.93 3.92 -44.12
CA GLU A 213 22.27 5.00 -45.05
C GLU A 213 21.61 4.72 -46.40
N GLY A 214 20.73 5.63 -46.82
CA GLY A 214 20.05 5.56 -48.10
C GLY A 214 21.05 5.58 -49.24
N LYS A 215 20.97 4.58 -50.12
CA LYS A 215 21.71 4.56 -51.39
C LYS A 215 21.47 5.87 -52.14
N SER A 216 22.56 6.59 -52.40
CA SER A 216 22.65 7.67 -53.38
C SER A 216 21.92 7.29 -54.68
N LYS A 217 20.79 7.96 -54.95
CA LYS A 217 20.16 7.94 -56.27
C LYS A 217 21.00 8.85 -57.17
N LYS A 218 21.89 8.26 -57.98
CA LYS A 218 22.33 8.89 -59.23
C LYS A 218 21.16 8.89 -60.21
N GLY A 219 20.89 10.04 -60.79
CA GLY A 219 19.67 10.36 -61.52
C GLY A 219 19.51 9.66 -62.87
N ASN A 220 18.32 9.87 -63.43
CA ASN A 220 18.18 10.24 -64.83
C ASN A 220 16.84 10.97 -65.05
N GLN A 221 16.93 12.09 -65.75
CA GLN A 221 15.84 12.77 -66.45
C GLN A 221 15.16 11.81 -67.43
N TYR A 222 13.86 12.00 -67.71
CA TYR A 222 13.33 12.21 -69.07
C TYR A 222 11.88 12.72 -69.01
N GLN A 223 11.60 13.69 -69.90
CA GLN A 223 10.29 14.23 -70.34
C GLN A 223 9.40 13.09 -70.88
N ILE A 224 8.07 13.11 -70.82
CA ILE A 224 7.05 14.06 -71.30
C ILE A 224 5.87 14.08 -70.32
#